data_AF-K1UMF9-F1
#
_entry.id   AF-K1UMF9-F1
#
_cell.length_a   1.000
_cell.length_b   1.000
_cell.length_c   1.000
_cell.angle_alpha   90.00
_cell.angle_beta   90.00
_cell.angle_gamma   90.00
#
_symmetry.space_group_name_H-M   'P 1'
#
loop_
_entity.id
_entity.type
_entity.pdbx_description
1 polymer ?
#
loop_
_entity_poly.entity_id
_entity_poly.type
_entity_poly.pdbx_seq_one_letter_code
_entity_poly.pdbx_strand_id
1 'polypeptide(L)'
;NNGFEFSIGGDVVRTKDFTYNTMLSISSNKNKITKLNGSTLDMMHQDLYMEGHAMGTVKGYKVAGIFQSQKQIDELNSQAQANGYDFYQDGAHVGDYMFVDTDGNGYITEADRTAIANPEPKVFGGWSHTLSYKNLTLSMLFQYQFGGHAYYGTMQESAAGSLGQSILREMYGNTWTPDRTDAKYAQLVWLPASMDNTNTNDRYVYSNSYFRLRNITLSYNFEPSLLEHLHISGAS
;
A
#
# COMPACT_ATOMS: atom_id res chain seq x y z
N ASN A 1 3.14 20.05 8.93
CA ASN A 1 3.16 19.45 7.58
C ASN A 1 4.13 20.26 6.75
N ASN A 2 5.00 19.64 5.95
CA ASN A 2 5.96 20.35 5.09
C ASN A 2 6.07 19.65 3.73
N GLY A 3 6.14 20.41 2.65
CA GLY A 3 6.15 19.86 1.30
C GLY A 3 6.71 20.84 0.27
N PHE A 4 6.80 20.39 -0.97
CA PHE A 4 7.10 21.23 -2.11
C PHE A 4 6.15 20.91 -3.26
N GLU A 5 5.91 21.92 -4.08
CA GLU A 5 5.15 21.80 -5.32
C GLU A 5 5.95 22.48 -6.42
N PHE A 6 6.03 21.81 -7.55
CA PHE A 6 6.71 22.29 -8.75
C PHE A 6 5.83 21.98 -9.94
N SER A 7 5.79 22.90 -10.90
CA SER A 7 5.10 22.67 -12.16
C SER A 7 5.88 23.31 -13.30
N ILE A 8 5.99 22.57 -14.40
CA ILE A 8 6.66 23.03 -15.62
C ILE A 8 5.86 22.58 -16.81
N GLY A 9 5.67 23.48 -17.77
CA GLY A 9 5.00 23.15 -19.00
C GLY A 9 5.07 24.27 -20.01
N GLY A 10 4.62 23.94 -21.21
CA GLY A 10 4.63 24.85 -22.34
C GLY A 10 4.47 24.10 -23.66
N ASP A 11 4.53 24.88 -24.74
CA ASP A 11 4.52 24.33 -26.08
C ASP A 11 5.92 23.86 -26.45
N VAL A 12 6.07 22.53 -26.59
CA VAL A 12 7.33 21.92 -27.02
C VAL A 12 7.47 22.02 -28.54
N VAL A 13 6.33 22.02 -29.25
CA VAL A 13 6.26 22.28 -30.69
C VAL A 13 5.12 23.25 -30.96
N ARG A 14 5.39 24.29 -31.74
CA ARG A 14 4.36 25.22 -32.23
C ARG A 14 4.65 25.60 -33.67
N THR A 15 3.77 25.19 -34.56
CA THR A 15 3.77 25.53 -35.99
C THR A 15 2.39 26.04 -36.38
N LYS A 16 2.18 26.34 -37.67
CA LYS A 16 0.88 26.75 -38.19
C LYS A 16 -0.18 25.65 -38.03
N ASP A 17 0.18 24.40 -38.34
CA ASP A 17 -0.78 23.30 -38.44
C ASP A 17 -0.67 22.30 -37.28
N PHE A 18 0.38 22.38 -36.47
CA PHE A 18 0.64 21.45 -35.39
C PHE A 18 1.12 22.16 -34.13
N THR A 19 0.50 21.82 -33.00
CA THR A 19 0.95 22.20 -31.66
C THR A 19 1.07 20.97 -30.78
N TYR A 20 2.11 20.94 -29.96
CA TYR A 20 2.25 19.98 -28.88
C TYR A 20 2.56 20.74 -27.60
N ASN A 21 1.60 20.70 -26.67
CA ASN A 21 1.71 21.25 -25.34
C ASN A 21 1.83 20.12 -24.32
N THR A 22 2.67 20.33 -23.30
CA THR A 22 2.76 19.42 -22.17
C THR A 22 2.94 20.19 -20.86
N MET A 23 2.39 19.65 -19.77
CA MET A 23 2.51 20.20 -18.43
C MET A 23 2.74 19.07 -17.43
N LEU A 24 3.81 19.18 -16.65
CA LEU A 24 4.17 18.26 -15.58
C LEU A 24 4.00 18.99 -14.24
N SER A 25 3.25 18.40 -13.32
CA SER A 25 3.16 18.84 -11.93
C SER A 25 3.74 17.79 -11.00
N ILE A 26 4.63 18.20 -10.09
CA ILE A 26 5.30 17.36 -9.10
C ILE A 26 5.02 17.94 -7.72
N SER A 27 4.44 17.14 -6.85
CA SER A 27 4.19 17.50 -5.45
C SER A 27 4.76 16.44 -4.51
N SER A 28 5.17 16.89 -3.33
CA SER A 28 5.58 16.03 -2.21
C SER A 28 5.07 16.68 -0.93
N ASN A 29 4.48 15.88 -0.04
CA ASN A 29 4.00 16.34 1.26
C ASN A 29 4.44 15.37 2.35
N LYS A 30 4.83 15.88 3.52
CA LYS A 30 5.25 15.05 4.65
C LYS A 30 4.58 15.49 5.93
N ASN A 31 3.66 14.66 6.39
CA ASN A 31 3.06 14.77 7.71
C ASN A 31 3.89 14.04 8.78
N LYS A 32 3.91 14.60 10.00
CA LYS A 32 4.52 13.96 11.18
C LYS A 32 3.76 14.40 12.43
N ILE A 33 3.33 13.45 13.24
CA ILE A 33 2.82 13.69 14.59
C ILE A 33 4.02 13.95 15.50
N THR A 34 4.09 15.14 16.10
CA THR A 34 5.24 15.54 16.94
C THR A 34 5.05 15.19 18.40
N LYS A 35 3.84 15.40 18.95
CA LYS A 35 3.48 15.07 20.34
C LYS A 35 1.98 14.79 20.46
N LEU A 36 1.61 13.83 21.30
CA LEU A 36 0.25 13.49 21.71
C LEU A 36 -0.11 14.03 23.09
N ASN A 37 0.89 14.52 23.85
CA ASN A 37 0.73 15.17 25.15
C ASN A 37 -0.08 14.34 26.17
N GLY A 38 0.09 13.01 26.17
CA GLY A 38 -0.61 12.11 27.10
C GLY A 38 -2.11 11.98 26.84
N SER A 39 -2.57 12.32 25.63
CA SER A 39 -3.96 12.12 25.22
C SER A 39 -4.32 10.64 25.31
N THR A 40 -5.43 10.32 26.00
CA THR A 40 -6.01 8.99 26.01
C THR A 40 -6.66 8.72 24.67
N LEU A 41 -5.92 8.04 23.80
CA LEU A 41 -6.45 7.53 22.56
C LEU A 41 -7.25 6.26 22.87
N ASP A 42 -8.43 6.18 22.29
CA ASP A 42 -9.21 4.93 22.28
C ASP A 42 -8.40 3.81 21.62
N MET A 43 -8.61 2.57 22.07
CA MET A 43 -7.87 1.38 21.61
C MET A 43 -7.92 1.22 20.08
N MET A 44 -9.03 1.59 19.44
CA MET A 44 -9.16 1.55 17.97
C MET A 44 -8.28 2.59 17.25
N HIS A 45 -7.84 3.63 17.95
CA HIS A 45 -7.12 4.78 17.38
C HIS A 45 -5.65 4.82 17.77
N GLN A 46 -5.24 4.12 18.84
CA GLN A 46 -3.86 4.12 19.35
C GLN A 46 -2.82 3.81 18.27
N ASP A 47 -3.15 2.89 17.36
CA ASP A 47 -2.22 2.45 16.32
C ASP A 47 -2.16 3.38 15.09
N LEU A 48 -3.11 4.31 14.95
CA LEU A 48 -3.16 5.29 13.85
C LEU A 48 -2.41 6.59 14.17
N TYR A 49 -2.12 6.83 15.45
CA TYR A 49 -1.44 8.02 15.95
C TYR A 49 -0.15 7.62 16.66
N MET A 50 0.95 7.64 15.91
CA MET A 50 2.28 7.33 16.43
C MET A 50 3.15 8.59 16.40
N GLU A 51 3.60 9.05 17.56
CA GLU A 51 4.61 10.11 17.63
C GLU A 51 5.83 9.71 16.80
N GLY A 52 6.36 10.64 16.01
CA GLY A 52 7.47 10.35 15.11
C GLY A 52 7.05 9.96 13.69
N HIS A 53 5.80 9.55 13.47
CA HIS A 53 5.30 9.04 12.20
C HIS A 53 4.19 9.92 11.59
N ALA A 54 3.85 9.65 10.33
CA ALA A 54 2.73 10.32 9.65
C ALA A 54 1.39 9.85 10.25
N MET A 55 0.39 10.74 10.25
CA MET A 55 -0.97 10.35 10.60
C MET A 55 -1.48 9.21 9.70
N GLY A 56 -2.15 8.22 10.30
CA GLY A 56 -2.64 7.05 9.57
C GLY A 56 -1.57 6.01 9.23
N THR A 57 -0.36 6.14 9.78
CA THR A 57 0.62 5.05 9.78
C THR A 57 0.03 3.83 10.47
N VAL A 58 0.21 2.65 9.90
CA VAL A 58 -0.26 1.39 10.50
C VAL A 58 0.82 0.82 11.40
N LYS A 59 0.47 0.52 12.65
CA LYS A 59 1.30 -0.21 13.61
C LYS A 59 1.00 -1.70 13.58
N GLY A 60 2.04 -2.53 13.48
CA GLY A 60 1.90 -3.99 13.43
C GLY A 60 3.23 -4.72 13.55
N TYR A 61 3.17 -6.05 13.50
CA TYR A 61 4.35 -6.89 13.60
C TYR A 61 5.12 -6.94 12.27
N LYS A 62 6.44 -7.05 12.38
CA LYS A 62 7.29 -7.41 11.23
C LYS A 62 7.45 -8.92 11.18
N VAL A 63 7.29 -9.52 10.01
CA VAL A 63 7.38 -10.97 9.84
C VAL A 63 8.79 -11.34 9.38
N ALA A 64 9.56 -11.96 10.28
CA ALA A 64 10.88 -12.51 10.00
C ALA A 64 10.83 -13.67 9.00
N GLY A 65 9.75 -14.44 9.03
CA GLY A 65 9.51 -15.56 8.13
C GLY A 65 8.29 -16.37 8.56
N ILE A 66 8.24 -17.62 8.12
CA ILE A 66 7.26 -18.61 8.55
C ILE A 66 8.04 -19.71 9.27
N PHE A 67 7.56 -20.17 10.42
CA PHE A 67 8.18 -21.28 11.14
C PHE A 67 8.19 -22.54 10.27
N GLN A 68 9.38 -23.10 10.01
CA GLN A 68 9.53 -24.22 9.07
C GLN A 68 9.63 -25.59 9.77
N SER A 69 9.91 -25.62 11.07
CA SER A 69 10.04 -26.89 11.81
C SER A 69 9.83 -26.71 13.31
N GLN A 70 9.43 -27.79 13.98
CA GLN A 70 9.30 -27.79 15.45
C GLN A 70 10.64 -27.51 16.13
N LYS A 71 11.73 -28.04 15.57
CA LYS A 71 13.09 -27.79 16.07
C LYS A 71 13.42 -26.29 16.14
N GLN A 72 13.04 -25.52 15.13
CA GLN A 72 13.25 -24.06 15.12
C GLN A 72 12.48 -23.38 16.25
N ILE A 73 11.24 -23.80 16.49
CA ILE A 73 10.40 -23.29 17.58
C ILE A 73 11.02 -23.64 18.93
N ASP A 74 11.46 -24.89 19.11
CA ASP A 74 12.09 -25.36 20.34
C ASP A 74 13.40 -24.63 20.65
N GLU A 75 14.21 -24.34 19.63
CA GLU A 75 15.45 -23.56 19.75
C GLU A 75 15.17 -22.12 20.22
N LEU A 76 14.14 -21.48 19.66
CA LEU A 76 13.74 -20.12 20.06
C LEU A 76 13.11 -20.12 21.47
N ASN A 77 12.28 -21.10 21.80
CA ASN A 77 11.72 -21.25 23.15
C ASN A 77 12.82 -21.48 24.19
N SER A 78 13.86 -22.24 23.86
CA SER A 78 15.02 -22.42 24.75
C SER A 78 15.77 -21.11 25.01
N GLN A 79 15.84 -20.22 24.02
CA GLN A 79 16.41 -18.87 24.19
C GLN A 79 15.50 -17.99 25.04
N ALA A 80 14.18 -18.04 24.82
CA ALA A 80 13.19 -17.33 25.62
C ALA A 80 13.25 -17.73 27.10
N GLN A 81 13.43 -19.03 27.38
CA GLN A 81 13.58 -19.57 28.74
C GLN A 81 14.82 -19.04 29.46
N ALA A 82 15.92 -18.82 28.74
CA ALA A 82 17.10 -18.17 29.30
C ALA A 82 16.83 -16.73 29.74
N ASN A 83 15.80 -16.08 29.16
CA ASN A 83 15.32 -14.75 29.51
C ASN A 83 14.10 -14.76 30.46
N GLY A 84 13.68 -15.94 30.94
CA GLY A 84 12.59 -16.09 31.91
C GLY A 84 11.18 -16.20 31.30
N TYR A 85 11.07 -16.47 30.01
CA TYR A 85 9.79 -16.70 29.31
C TYR A 85 9.63 -18.18 28.91
N ASP A 86 8.43 -18.72 28.93
CA ASP A 86 8.20 -20.13 28.61
C ASP A 86 8.37 -20.43 27.10
N PHE A 87 8.11 -19.43 26.25
CA PHE A 87 8.12 -19.52 24.80
C PHE A 87 8.56 -18.20 24.16
N TYR A 88 9.08 -18.26 22.93
CA TYR A 88 9.43 -17.08 22.13
C TYR A 88 8.19 -16.38 21.57
N GLN A 89 7.20 -17.15 21.10
CA GLN A 89 5.92 -16.65 20.62
C GLN A 89 4.84 -17.65 21.06
N ASP A 90 3.80 -17.16 21.73
CA ASP A 90 2.77 -18.01 22.33
C ASP A 90 2.04 -18.82 21.26
N GLY A 91 1.86 -20.12 21.50
CA GLY A 91 1.10 -20.98 20.60
C GLY A 91 1.66 -21.08 19.17
N ALA A 92 2.94 -20.79 18.94
CA ALA A 92 3.55 -20.90 17.62
C ALA A 92 3.58 -22.35 17.11
N HIS A 93 3.10 -22.57 15.88
CA HIS A 93 3.19 -23.84 15.19
C HIS A 93 4.00 -23.72 13.89
N VAL A 94 4.47 -24.87 13.38
CA VAL A 94 5.04 -24.95 12.04
C VAL A 94 4.00 -24.48 11.03
N GLY A 95 4.38 -23.52 10.18
CA GLY A 95 3.51 -22.86 9.20
C GLY A 95 2.98 -21.49 9.64
N ASP A 96 3.15 -21.10 10.91
CA ASP A 96 2.74 -19.78 11.41
C ASP A 96 3.78 -18.70 11.11
N TYR A 97 3.36 -17.44 11.12
CA TYR A 97 4.31 -16.32 11.05
C TYR A 97 5.23 -16.30 12.27
N MET A 98 6.51 -16.10 12.01
CA MET A 98 7.52 -15.79 13.00
C MET A 98 7.72 -14.28 13.03
N PHE A 99 7.31 -13.64 14.13
CA PHE A 99 7.50 -12.20 14.29
C PHE A 99 8.91 -11.85 14.73
N VAL A 100 9.35 -10.64 14.39
CA VAL A 100 10.62 -10.08 14.83
C VAL A 100 10.46 -9.58 16.27
N ASP A 101 11.27 -10.11 17.19
CA ASP A 101 11.51 -9.51 18.51
C ASP A 101 12.32 -8.22 18.31
N THR A 102 11.70 -7.09 18.62
CA THR A 102 12.27 -5.76 18.35
C THR A 102 12.97 -5.13 19.54
N ASP A 103 12.69 -5.62 20.75
CA ASP A 103 13.34 -5.14 21.98
C ASP A 103 14.44 -6.11 22.49
N GLY A 104 14.50 -7.32 21.94
CA GLY A 104 15.53 -8.32 22.19
C GLY A 104 15.35 -9.07 23.51
N ASN A 105 14.15 -9.03 24.10
CA ASN A 105 13.87 -9.71 25.37
C ASN A 105 13.66 -11.23 25.20
N GLY A 106 13.58 -11.75 23.97
CA GLY A 106 13.38 -13.15 23.63
C GLY A 106 11.93 -13.61 23.64
N TYR A 107 10.96 -12.70 23.71
CA TYR A 107 9.54 -12.99 23.78
C TYR A 107 8.69 -11.94 23.03
N ILE A 108 7.87 -12.41 22.09
CA ILE A 108 7.00 -11.56 21.28
C ILE A 108 5.81 -11.06 22.10
N THR A 109 5.65 -9.73 22.12
CA THR A 109 4.54 -9.04 22.78
C THR A 109 4.02 -7.87 21.94
N GLU A 110 2.96 -7.21 22.42
CA GLU A 110 2.47 -5.96 21.79
C GLU A 110 3.53 -4.84 21.73
N ALA A 111 4.58 -4.91 22.56
CA ALA A 111 5.70 -3.97 22.50
C ALA A 111 6.50 -4.09 21.19
N ASP A 112 6.44 -5.26 20.53
CA ASP A 112 7.19 -5.55 19.30
C ASP A 112 6.56 -4.99 18.02
N ARG A 113 5.38 -4.41 18.16
CA ARG A 113 4.69 -3.78 17.03
C ARG A 113 5.36 -2.47 16.66
N THR A 114 5.68 -2.33 15.38
CA THR A 114 6.36 -1.15 14.81
C THR A 114 5.53 -0.51 13.70
N ALA A 115 5.96 0.65 13.21
CA ALA A 115 5.35 1.25 12.03
C ALA A 115 5.66 0.40 10.78
N ILE A 116 4.64 -0.26 10.23
CA ILE A 116 4.78 -1.19 9.10
C ILE A 116 4.28 -0.61 7.77
N ALA A 117 3.37 0.36 7.78
CA ALA A 117 2.85 0.99 6.57
C ALA A 117 2.68 2.49 6.76
N ASN A 118 3.36 3.29 5.93
CA ASN A 118 3.15 4.74 5.86
C ASN A 118 2.28 5.06 4.62
N PRO A 119 1.09 5.66 4.77
CA PRO A 119 0.19 5.95 3.65
C PRO A 119 0.66 7.11 2.77
N GLU A 120 1.52 7.99 3.30
CA GLU A 120 1.94 9.21 2.60
C GLU A 120 2.85 8.87 1.40
N PRO A 121 2.50 9.32 0.18
CA PRO A 121 3.38 9.17 -0.96
C PRO A 121 4.63 10.04 -0.82
N LYS A 122 5.73 9.58 -1.41
CA LYS A 122 6.97 10.36 -1.45
C LYS A 122 6.87 11.49 -2.48
N VAL A 123 6.26 11.20 -3.64
CA VAL A 123 6.04 12.14 -4.73
C VAL A 123 4.74 11.76 -5.45
N PHE A 124 3.94 12.73 -5.86
CA PHE A 124 2.74 12.52 -6.65
C PHE A 124 2.51 13.69 -7.59
N GLY A 125 1.64 13.53 -8.58
CA GLY A 125 1.41 14.59 -9.54
C GLY A 125 0.65 14.14 -10.78
N GLY A 126 0.73 14.97 -11.82
CA GLY A 126 0.11 14.72 -13.10
C GLY A 126 1.01 15.15 -14.26
N TRP A 127 0.83 14.49 -15.39
CA TRP A 127 1.51 14.82 -16.63
C TRP A 127 0.48 14.87 -17.75
N SER A 128 0.21 16.06 -18.27
CA SER A 128 -0.72 16.26 -19.37
C SER A 128 0.00 16.48 -20.69
N HIS A 129 -0.67 16.05 -21.75
CA HIS A 129 -0.27 16.24 -23.13
C HIS A 129 -1.48 16.67 -23.95
N THR A 130 -1.30 17.69 -24.78
CA THR A 130 -2.27 18.11 -25.77
C THR A 130 -1.56 18.23 -27.10
N LEU A 131 -1.95 17.37 -28.04
CA LEU A 131 -1.47 17.39 -29.42
C LEU A 131 -2.61 17.87 -30.30
N SER A 132 -2.42 18.99 -31.00
CA SER A 132 -3.38 19.47 -31.99
C SER A 132 -2.74 19.45 -33.38
N TYR A 133 -3.43 18.84 -34.34
CA TYR A 133 -3.07 18.85 -35.75
C TYR A 133 -4.25 19.31 -36.58
N LYS A 134 -4.16 20.52 -37.13
CA LYS A 134 -5.27 21.25 -37.76
C LYS A 134 -6.48 21.24 -36.82
N ASN A 135 -7.53 20.50 -37.20
CA ASN A 135 -8.78 20.46 -36.45
C ASN A 135 -8.88 19.26 -35.50
N LEU A 136 -7.91 18.34 -35.53
CA LEU A 136 -7.83 17.23 -34.59
C LEU A 136 -7.11 17.66 -33.32
N THR A 137 -7.63 17.27 -32.17
CA THR A 137 -6.94 17.43 -30.89
C THR A 137 -7.00 16.13 -30.09
N LEU A 138 -5.83 15.65 -29.64
CA LEU A 138 -5.67 14.54 -28.71
C LEU A 138 -5.17 15.09 -27.37
N SER A 139 -5.97 14.89 -26.33
CA SER A 139 -5.65 15.26 -24.95
C SER A 139 -5.45 14.00 -24.10
N MET A 140 -4.35 13.92 -23.38
CA MET A 140 -4.03 12.83 -22.45
C MET A 140 -3.63 13.40 -21.10
N LEU A 141 -4.14 12.81 -20.02
CA LEU A 141 -3.75 13.14 -18.65
C LEU A 141 -3.29 11.88 -17.94
N PHE A 142 -2.01 11.83 -17.60
CA PHE A 142 -1.47 10.83 -16.70
C PHE A 142 -1.48 11.35 -15.26
N GLN A 143 -1.77 10.45 -14.32
CA GLN A 143 -1.65 10.70 -12.89
C GLN A 143 -0.69 9.67 -12.31
N TYR A 144 0.16 10.10 -11.39
CA TYR A 144 1.12 9.23 -10.75
C TYR A 144 1.28 9.51 -9.26
N GLN A 145 1.76 8.48 -8.58
CA GLN A 145 2.13 8.49 -7.18
C GLN A 145 3.27 7.49 -6.99
N PHE A 146 4.33 7.88 -6.30
CA PHE A 146 5.45 7.01 -5.97
C PHE A 146 5.73 7.04 -4.47
N GLY A 147 5.89 5.86 -3.90
CA GLY A 147 5.92 5.65 -2.46
C GLY A 147 4.53 5.59 -1.83
N GLY A 148 4.52 5.56 -0.50
CA GLY A 148 3.33 5.24 0.26
C GLY A 148 3.00 3.75 0.22
N HIS A 149 2.26 3.31 1.21
CA HIS A 149 1.85 1.93 1.39
C HIS A 149 0.36 1.86 1.69
N ALA A 150 -0.27 0.80 1.21
CA ALA A 150 -1.63 0.43 1.60
C ALA A 150 -1.56 -0.82 2.46
N TYR A 151 -2.27 -0.83 3.58
CA TYR A 151 -2.50 -2.04 4.37
C TYR A 151 -3.82 -2.66 3.93
N TYR A 152 -3.79 -3.95 3.56
CA TYR A 152 -4.98 -4.65 3.12
C TYR A 152 -5.57 -5.50 4.25
N GLY A 153 -6.39 -4.88 5.09
CA GLY A 153 -6.97 -5.52 6.29
C GLY A 153 -7.79 -6.79 6.02
N THR A 154 -8.46 -6.90 4.87
CA THR A 154 -9.25 -8.11 4.53
C THR A 154 -8.37 -9.36 4.34
N MET A 155 -7.06 -9.21 4.08
CA MET A 155 -6.12 -10.35 4.04
C MET A 155 -5.99 -11.02 5.41
N GLN A 156 -6.00 -10.21 6.47
CA GLN A 156 -5.98 -10.68 7.85
C GLN A 156 -7.20 -11.55 8.15
N GLU A 157 -8.39 -11.11 7.73
CA GLU A 157 -9.64 -11.86 7.89
C GLU A 157 -9.64 -13.18 7.12
N SER A 158 -8.92 -13.25 5.99
CA SER A 158 -8.81 -14.47 5.19
C SER A 158 -7.74 -15.44 5.69
N ALA A 159 -6.89 -15.04 6.65
CA ALA A 159 -5.85 -15.89 7.23
C ALA A 159 -6.42 -16.93 8.22
N ALA A 160 -7.64 -16.72 8.71
CA ALA A 160 -8.37 -17.68 9.52
C ALA A 160 -9.82 -17.83 9.03
N GLY A 161 -10.40 -19.01 9.14
CA GLY A 161 -11.77 -19.20 8.67
C GLY A 161 -12.41 -20.52 9.08
N SER A 162 -13.71 -20.63 8.78
CA SER A 162 -14.48 -21.88 8.93
C SER A 162 -14.56 -22.64 7.61
N LEU A 163 -14.76 -23.96 7.69
CA LEU A 163 -14.99 -24.78 6.51
C LEU A 163 -16.18 -24.24 5.71
N GLY A 164 -16.00 -24.17 4.38
CA GLY A 164 -17.01 -23.64 3.45
C GLY A 164 -16.92 -22.12 3.22
N GLN A 165 -16.03 -21.40 3.91
CA GLN A 165 -15.76 -20.00 3.59
C GLN A 165 -14.76 -19.87 2.44
N SER A 166 -14.93 -18.82 1.63
CA SER A 166 -13.98 -18.46 0.58
C SER A 166 -12.83 -17.65 1.17
N ILE A 167 -11.63 -17.84 0.62
CA ILE A 167 -10.47 -17.00 0.91
C ILE A 167 -10.25 -15.98 -0.21
N LEU A 168 -9.53 -14.91 0.08
CA LEU A 168 -9.08 -13.99 -0.96
C LEU A 168 -8.22 -14.72 -2.00
N ARG A 169 -8.45 -14.36 -3.28
CA ARG A 169 -7.71 -14.93 -4.42
C ARG A 169 -6.20 -14.80 -4.28
N GLU A 170 -5.72 -13.70 -3.68
CA GLU A 170 -4.30 -13.45 -3.42
C GLU A 170 -3.68 -14.51 -2.50
N MET A 171 -4.46 -15.09 -1.56
CA MET A 171 -3.99 -16.14 -0.65
C MET A 171 -4.09 -17.54 -1.25
N TYR A 172 -5.01 -17.73 -2.22
CA TYR A 172 -5.17 -19.03 -2.88
C TYR A 172 -3.90 -19.41 -3.63
N GLY A 173 -3.29 -20.52 -3.22
CA GLY A 173 -2.04 -20.99 -3.81
C GLY A 173 -0.77 -20.37 -3.23
N ASN A 174 -0.88 -19.44 -2.27
CA ASN A 174 0.24 -18.64 -1.74
C ASN A 174 0.43 -18.74 -0.22
N THR A 175 -0.29 -19.64 0.45
CA THR A 175 -0.20 -19.91 1.90
C THR A 175 0.71 -21.10 2.19
N TRP A 176 1.32 -21.17 3.37
CA TRP A 176 2.21 -22.27 3.70
C TRP A 176 1.47 -23.61 3.78
N THR A 177 2.07 -24.65 3.23
CA THR A 177 1.73 -26.06 3.47
C THR A 177 3.02 -26.88 3.54
N PRO A 178 3.00 -28.12 4.07
CA PRO A 178 4.19 -28.98 4.05
C PRO A 178 4.79 -29.18 2.65
N ASP A 179 3.95 -29.14 1.59
CA ASP A 179 4.38 -29.25 0.19
C ASP A 179 4.71 -27.90 -0.47
N ARG A 180 4.48 -26.77 0.23
CA ARG A 180 4.73 -25.40 -0.24
C ARG A 180 5.32 -24.56 0.89
N THR A 181 6.59 -24.80 1.17
CA THR A 181 7.34 -24.15 2.26
C THR A 181 7.83 -22.75 1.91
N ASP A 182 7.90 -22.40 0.62
CA ASP A 182 8.31 -21.11 0.06
C ASP A 182 7.13 -20.14 -0.16
N ALA A 183 6.09 -20.26 0.68
CA ALA A 183 4.89 -19.45 0.60
C ALA A 183 5.11 -18.00 1.09
N LYS A 184 4.34 -17.06 0.53
CA LYS A 184 4.32 -15.65 0.97
C LYS A 184 3.56 -15.47 2.28
N TYR A 185 2.47 -16.22 2.46
CA TYR A 185 1.58 -16.14 3.62
C TYR A 185 1.72 -17.39 4.48
N ALA A 186 1.50 -17.23 5.79
CA ALA A 186 1.40 -18.33 6.74
C ALA A 186 0.29 -19.32 6.35
N GLN A 187 0.26 -20.46 7.02
CA GLN A 187 -0.81 -21.44 6.87
C GLN A 187 -2.16 -20.82 7.23
N LEU A 188 -3.21 -21.34 6.59
CA LEU A 188 -4.58 -20.99 6.97
C LEU A 188 -4.94 -21.75 8.24
N VAL A 189 -5.46 -21.03 9.23
CA VAL A 189 -5.80 -21.61 10.53
C VAL A 189 -7.32 -21.67 10.72
N TRP A 190 -7.78 -22.73 11.37
CA TRP A 190 -9.19 -22.85 11.74
C TRP A 190 -9.45 -22.05 13.02
N LEU A 191 -10.49 -21.22 13.05
CA LEU A 191 -10.86 -20.49 14.26
C LEU A 191 -11.35 -21.47 15.35
N PRO A 192 -10.87 -21.38 16.61
CA PRO A 192 -10.07 -20.30 17.20
C PRO A 192 -8.56 -20.62 17.35
N ALA A 193 -8.02 -21.62 16.65
CA ALA A 193 -6.82 -22.35 17.08
C ALA A 193 -5.46 -21.63 16.96
N SER A 194 -5.37 -20.45 16.32
CA SER A 194 -4.17 -19.59 16.37
C SER A 194 -4.53 -18.20 15.83
N MET A 195 -4.48 -17.17 16.67
CA MET A 195 -4.80 -15.79 16.26
C MET A 195 -3.60 -15.05 15.67
N ASP A 196 -2.38 -15.59 15.80
CA ASP A 196 -1.17 -14.87 15.40
C ASP A 196 -1.08 -14.62 13.90
N ASN A 197 -1.53 -15.57 13.08
CA ASN A 197 -1.58 -15.38 11.61
C ASN A 197 -2.57 -14.27 11.20
N THR A 198 -3.50 -13.93 12.10
CA THR A 198 -4.46 -12.85 11.97
C THR A 198 -4.02 -11.56 12.68
N ASN A 199 -2.81 -11.47 13.21
CA ASN A 199 -2.32 -10.18 13.74
C ASN A 199 -1.95 -9.23 12.59
N THR A 200 -2.14 -7.93 12.80
CA THR A 200 -1.72 -6.88 11.86
C THR A 200 -0.21 -6.97 11.63
N ASN A 201 0.20 -7.26 10.40
CA ASN A 201 1.60 -7.49 10.07
C ASN A 201 1.99 -7.03 8.65
N ASP A 202 3.30 -6.94 8.40
CA ASP A 202 3.86 -6.39 7.16
C ASP A 202 3.64 -7.23 5.89
N ARG A 203 3.17 -8.48 5.99
CA ARG A 203 2.83 -9.31 4.81
C ARG A 203 1.57 -8.85 4.08
N TYR A 204 0.74 -8.06 4.76
CA TYR A 204 -0.47 -7.46 4.19
C TYR A 204 -0.25 -6.01 3.74
N VAL A 205 1.00 -5.55 3.69
CA VAL A 205 1.37 -4.22 3.24
C VAL A 205 1.78 -4.25 1.77
N TYR A 206 1.19 -3.37 0.97
CA TYR A 206 1.43 -3.26 -0.46
C TYR A 206 1.95 -1.86 -0.81
N SER A 207 2.79 -1.80 -1.84
CA SER A 207 3.17 -0.52 -2.45
C SER A 207 1.95 0.17 -3.03
N ASN A 208 1.78 1.45 -2.72
CA ASN A 208 0.74 2.29 -3.32
C ASN A 208 1.31 3.15 -4.49
N SER A 209 2.41 2.69 -5.10
CA SER A 209 3.03 3.36 -6.23
C SER A 209 2.32 3.00 -7.53
N TYR A 210 1.97 3.99 -8.34
CA TYR A 210 1.34 3.79 -9.64
C TYR A 210 1.66 4.92 -10.62
N PHE A 211 1.50 4.61 -11.90
CA PHE A 211 1.44 5.57 -13.00
C PHE A 211 0.30 5.13 -13.91
N ARG A 212 -0.71 5.98 -14.10
CA ARG A 212 -1.92 5.63 -14.86
C ARG A 212 -2.33 6.72 -15.84
N LEU A 213 -2.87 6.31 -16.98
CA LEU A 213 -3.64 7.21 -17.85
C LEU A 213 -4.99 7.45 -17.19
N ARG A 214 -5.21 8.68 -16.70
CA ARG A 214 -6.46 9.08 -16.04
C ARG A 214 -7.54 9.39 -17.07
N ASN A 215 -7.22 10.19 -18.09
CA ASN A 215 -8.14 10.57 -19.15
C ASN A 215 -7.44 10.55 -20.51
N ILE A 216 -8.16 10.16 -21.55
CA ILE A 216 -7.80 10.34 -22.96
C ILE A 216 -9.00 10.83 -23.74
N THR A 217 -8.82 11.82 -24.60
CA THR A 217 -9.88 12.42 -25.40
C THR A 217 -9.35 12.77 -26.78
N LEU A 218 -10.04 12.31 -27.83
CA LEU A 218 -9.80 12.70 -29.20
C LEU A 218 -11.01 13.51 -29.68
N SER A 219 -10.77 14.70 -30.20
CA SER A 219 -11.80 15.63 -30.68
C SER A 219 -11.47 16.13 -32.07
N TYR A 220 -12.50 16.45 -32.85
CA TYR A 220 -12.35 17.01 -34.20
C TYR A 220 -13.28 18.21 -34.38
N ASN A 221 -12.71 19.39 -34.53
CA ASN A 221 -13.49 20.60 -34.76
C ASN A 221 -13.92 20.67 -36.24
N PHE A 222 -15.22 20.69 -36.50
CA PHE A 222 -15.70 20.83 -37.87
C PHE A 222 -15.42 22.23 -38.42
N GLU A 223 -15.04 22.29 -39.70
CA GLU A 223 -14.80 23.56 -40.39
C GLU A 223 -16.07 24.42 -40.41
N PRO A 224 -15.98 25.73 -40.12
CA PRO A 224 -17.14 26.62 -40.10
C PRO A 224 -17.97 26.59 -41.39
N SER A 225 -17.31 26.48 -42.55
CA SER A 225 -17.97 26.42 -43.85
C SER A 225 -18.90 25.21 -44.00
N LEU A 226 -18.60 24.09 -43.35
CA LEU A 226 -19.46 22.90 -43.36
C LEU A 226 -20.66 23.04 -42.42
N LEU A 227 -20.49 23.78 -41.32
CA LEU A 227 -21.52 24.01 -40.31
C LEU A 227 -22.52 25.10 -40.72
N GLU A 228 -22.07 26.12 -41.46
CA GLU A 228 -22.93 27.20 -41.97
C GLU A 228 -24.07 26.67 -42.84
N HIS A 229 -23.80 25.68 -43.70
CA HIS A 229 -24.82 25.03 -44.54
C HIS A 229 -25.89 24.29 -43.73
N LEU A 230 -25.56 23.90 -42.50
CA LEU A 230 -26.46 23.20 -41.58
C LEU A 230 -27.10 24.13 -40.56
N HIS A 231 -26.81 25.44 -40.60
CA HIS A 231 -27.22 26.43 -39.61
C HIS A 231 -26.78 26.06 -38.16
N ILE A 232 -25.62 25.43 -38.02
CA ILE A 232 -25.02 25.04 -36.73
C ILE A 232 -23.86 26.00 -36.40
N SER A 233 -23.77 26.46 -35.15
CA SER A 233 -22.76 27.43 -34.70
C SER A 233 -21.42 26.81 -34.28
N GLY A 234 -21.39 25.52 -33.95
CA GLY A 234 -20.17 24.79 -33.57
C GLY A 234 -20.44 23.30 -33.36
N ALA A 235 -19.49 22.46 -33.76
CA ALA A 235 -19.51 21.02 -33.51
C ALA A 235 -18.07 20.51 -33.32
N SER A 236 -17.88 19.57 -32.38
CA SER A 236 -16.58 19.00 -32.01
C SER A 236 -16.68 17.56 -31.55
#